data_AF-A0A975B4T0-F1
#
_entry.id   AF-A0A975B4T0-F1
#
_cell.length_a   1.000
_cell.length_b   1.000
_cell.length_c   1.000
_cell.angle_alpha   90.00
_cell.angle_beta   90.00
_cell.angle_gamma   90.00
#
_symmetry.space_group_name_H-M   'P 1'
#
loop_
_entity.id
_entity.type
_entity.pdbx_description
1 polymer ?
#
loop_
_entity_poly.entity_id
_entity_poly.type
_entity_poly.pdbx_seq_one_letter_code
_entity_poly.pdbx_strand_id
1 'polypeptide(L)'
;MQSKIKTGFLENLLNDLSEEEKKEMPDNFFKLTPGIQKVIVRRIIRFRDPEYKKHLEDIDSSASEPEITVKKPKAKPASARRVWCCFPTAMCRTSVIHPINRNTFKNRPYYEDIPLVSNSWGTLTYTGPLLSTYDEDVLFAILSLVENDVLNREVITMDGKATYKYTGFISQIIRTCGKTDGKDIYTGTMKSLKRLMGAIVDKMEVYGNSAKGKRRIKEHLIANLLMKVGYVENTGKISFIFNPFFYDAFMSKHVTYIDISFRSGLNSLVAKSLYRFCQSHTQPKWCGDWTILIDALNISRIKRNGEKRKLSQIKRLVENAVNELIEKSYLKKGETCFFRPKHKNELYVRLLRSSSAGFVSGK
;
A
#
# COMPACT_ATOMS: atom_id res chain seq x y z
N MET A 1 22.99 -21.32 -31.79
CA MET A 1 24.26 -21.23 -31.03
C MET A 1 24.21 -20.08 -30.00
N GLN A 2 23.20 -20.04 -29.11
CA GLN A 2 23.04 -18.97 -28.09
C GLN A 2 22.32 -19.45 -26.80
N SER A 3 22.73 -20.59 -26.22
CA SER A 3 22.20 -21.01 -24.89
C SER A 3 23.27 -21.42 -23.88
N LYS A 4 24.57 -21.45 -24.22
CA LYS A 4 25.63 -21.94 -23.33
C LYS A 4 26.35 -20.88 -22.47
N ILE A 5 26.01 -19.58 -22.57
CA ILE A 5 26.80 -18.50 -21.92
C ILE A 5 26.26 -18.11 -20.53
N LYS A 6 25.07 -18.55 -20.10
CA LYS A 6 24.45 -18.07 -18.84
C LYS A 6 24.65 -18.95 -17.59
N THR A 7 25.19 -20.16 -17.70
CA THR A 7 25.37 -21.10 -16.57
C THR A 7 26.74 -21.03 -15.87
N GLY A 8 27.82 -20.71 -16.60
CA GLY A 8 29.19 -20.78 -16.04
C GLY A 8 29.52 -19.79 -14.91
N PHE A 9 28.80 -18.66 -14.79
CA PHE A 9 29.13 -17.65 -13.78
C PHE A 9 28.77 -18.08 -12.34
N LEU A 10 27.68 -18.83 -12.16
CA LEU A 10 27.30 -19.33 -10.83
C LEU A 10 28.17 -20.54 -10.45
N GLU A 11 28.49 -21.40 -11.41
CA GLU A 11 29.41 -22.53 -11.20
C GLU A 11 30.81 -22.05 -10.77
N ASN A 12 31.36 -21.02 -11.42
CA ASN A 12 32.63 -20.43 -11.02
C ASN A 12 32.58 -19.87 -9.58
N LEU A 13 31.52 -19.14 -9.23
CA LEU A 13 31.32 -18.60 -7.89
C LEU A 13 31.12 -19.67 -6.81
N LEU A 14 30.53 -20.82 -7.15
CA LEU A 14 30.34 -21.95 -6.24
C LEU A 14 31.64 -22.75 -6.05
N ASN A 15 32.47 -22.82 -7.09
CA ASN A 15 33.80 -23.44 -7.02
C ASN A 15 34.78 -22.61 -6.18
N ASP A 16 34.56 -21.29 -6.07
CA ASP A 16 35.36 -20.40 -5.24
C ASP A 16 35.09 -20.53 -3.73
N LEU A 17 34.08 -21.29 -3.30
CA LEU A 17 33.70 -21.45 -1.88
C LEU A 17 34.31 -22.71 -1.24
N SER A 18 34.71 -22.61 0.03
CA SER A 18 35.17 -23.76 0.83
C SER A 18 33.98 -24.65 1.24
N GLU A 19 34.25 -25.89 1.65
CA GLU A 19 33.22 -26.83 2.11
C GLU A 19 32.51 -26.37 3.40
N GLU A 20 33.15 -25.52 4.21
CA GLU A 20 32.55 -24.92 5.40
C GLU A 20 31.58 -23.79 5.03
N GLU A 21 31.93 -22.97 4.04
CA GLU A 21 31.07 -21.88 3.54
C GLU A 21 29.85 -22.42 2.78
N LYS A 22 29.99 -23.57 2.12
CA LYS A 22 28.85 -24.26 1.50
C LYS A 22 27.83 -24.74 2.53
N LYS A 23 28.23 -24.99 3.79
CA LYS A 23 27.31 -25.33 4.89
C LYS A 23 26.50 -24.13 5.38
N GLU A 24 26.94 -22.89 5.12
CA GLU A 24 26.18 -21.67 5.44
C GLU A 24 25.06 -21.39 4.42
N MET A 25 25.00 -22.15 3.33
CA MET A 25 23.91 -22.04 2.36
C MET A 25 22.63 -22.67 2.91
N PRO A 26 21.45 -22.07 2.62
CA PRO A 26 20.20 -22.65 3.02
C PRO A 26 19.93 -23.98 2.30
N ASP A 27 19.31 -24.94 2.98
CA ASP A 27 19.04 -26.30 2.46
C ASP A 27 18.27 -26.33 1.13
N ASN A 28 17.52 -25.27 0.82
CA ASN A 28 16.77 -25.12 -0.42
C ASN A 28 17.51 -24.31 -1.50
N PHE A 29 18.79 -24.00 -1.34
CA PHE A 29 19.57 -23.12 -2.21
C PHE A 29 19.45 -23.47 -3.70
N PHE A 30 19.57 -24.75 -4.06
CA PHE A 30 19.49 -25.21 -5.45
C PHE A 30 18.08 -25.13 -6.06
N LYS A 31 17.04 -24.95 -5.24
CA LYS A 31 15.65 -24.74 -5.68
C LYS A 31 15.31 -23.26 -5.89
N LEU A 32 16.21 -22.34 -5.52
CA LEU A 32 16.02 -20.90 -5.69
C LEU A 32 16.28 -20.45 -7.13
N THR A 33 15.78 -19.27 -7.50
CA THR A 33 16.08 -18.70 -8.81
C THR A 33 17.56 -18.32 -8.93
N PRO A 34 18.17 -18.38 -10.14
CA PRO A 34 19.59 -18.09 -10.32
C PRO A 34 20.04 -16.70 -9.86
N GLY A 35 19.13 -15.72 -9.85
CA GLY A 35 19.41 -14.38 -9.32
C GLY A 35 19.61 -14.37 -7.81
N ILE A 36 18.82 -15.16 -7.08
CA ILE A 36 18.88 -15.27 -5.61
C ILE A 36 20.12 -16.10 -5.21
N GLN A 37 20.40 -17.17 -5.93
CA GLN A 37 21.61 -17.99 -5.73
C GLN A 37 22.88 -17.14 -5.82
N LYS A 38 22.98 -16.25 -6.82
CA LYS A 38 24.12 -15.33 -6.97
C LYS A 38 24.25 -14.33 -5.82
N VAL A 39 23.15 -13.86 -5.25
CA VAL A 39 23.17 -12.90 -4.13
C VAL A 39 23.66 -13.59 -2.85
N ILE A 40 23.21 -14.81 -2.59
CA ILE A 40 23.63 -15.60 -1.42
C ILE A 40 25.13 -15.91 -1.52
N VAL A 41 25.61 -16.41 -2.66
CA VAL A 41 27.03 -16.73 -2.85
C VAL A 41 27.90 -15.48 -2.74
N ARG A 42 27.50 -14.35 -3.33
CA ARG A 42 28.22 -13.07 -3.18
C ARG A 42 28.25 -12.56 -1.74
N ARG A 43 27.22 -12.86 -0.96
CA ARG A 43 27.18 -12.48 0.46
C ARG A 43 28.19 -13.29 1.26
N ILE A 44 28.21 -14.61 1.08
CA ILE A 44 29.19 -15.51 1.72
C ILE A 44 30.62 -15.09 1.33
N ILE A 45 30.87 -14.79 0.04
CA ILE A 45 32.17 -14.30 -0.41
C ILE A 45 32.52 -12.94 0.21
N ARG A 46 31.56 -12.01 0.37
CA ARG A 46 31.81 -10.73 1.06
C ARG A 46 32.11 -10.89 2.54
N PHE A 47 31.63 -11.95 3.20
CA PHE A 47 31.98 -12.27 4.58
C PHE A 47 33.43 -12.76 4.74
N ARG A 48 34.14 -13.03 3.64
CA ARG A 48 35.59 -13.25 3.66
C ARG A 48 36.38 -11.97 3.89
N ASP A 49 35.81 -10.82 3.55
CA ASP A 49 36.47 -9.52 3.67
C ASP A 49 36.58 -9.11 5.15
N PRO A 50 37.80 -9.05 5.73
CA PRO A 50 38.00 -8.70 7.14
C PRO A 50 37.48 -7.31 7.48
N GLU A 51 37.51 -6.36 6.53
CA GLU A 51 36.93 -5.03 6.75
C GLU A 51 35.40 -5.10 6.85
N TYR A 52 34.75 -5.96 6.06
CA TYR A 52 33.30 -6.12 6.11
C TYR A 52 32.83 -6.82 7.40
N LYS A 53 33.58 -7.81 7.89
CA LYS A 53 33.33 -8.44 9.20
C LYS A 53 33.50 -7.45 10.35
N LYS A 54 34.61 -6.71 10.37
CA LYS A 54 34.85 -5.66 11.36
C LYS A 54 33.76 -4.59 11.36
N HIS A 55 33.29 -4.19 10.18
CA HIS A 55 32.22 -3.20 10.05
C HIS A 55 30.86 -3.69 10.59
N LEU A 56 30.59 -5.00 10.61
CA LEU A 56 29.40 -5.60 11.23
C LEU A 56 29.55 -5.74 12.75
N GLU A 57 30.74 -6.08 13.23
CA GLU A 57 31.06 -6.15 14.66
C GLU A 57 31.10 -4.75 15.32
N ASP A 58 31.51 -3.72 14.58
CA ASP A 58 31.46 -2.31 14.99
C ASP A 58 30.01 -1.77 15.08
N ILE A 59 29.06 -2.37 14.34
CA ILE A 59 27.62 -2.02 14.40
C ILE A 59 26.95 -2.63 15.64
N ASP A 60 27.36 -3.83 16.05
CA ASP A 60 26.81 -4.50 17.24
C ASP A 60 27.44 -4.01 18.56
N SER A 61 28.66 -3.46 18.51
CA SER A 61 29.38 -2.97 19.70
C SER A 61 29.15 -1.49 20.04
N SER A 62 28.58 -0.68 19.15
CA SER A 62 28.39 0.77 19.35
C SER A 62 27.05 1.17 20.01
N ALA A 63 26.47 0.32 20.86
CA ALA A 63 25.25 0.62 21.62
C ALA A 63 25.48 1.52 22.87
N SER A 64 26.41 2.46 22.78
CA SER A 64 26.57 3.56 23.74
C SER A 64 27.02 4.83 22.99
N GLU A 65 26.27 5.92 23.17
CA GLU A 65 26.49 7.20 22.49
C GLU A 65 27.78 7.90 22.97
N PRO A 66 28.48 8.56 22.06
CA PRO A 66 29.01 9.87 22.41
C PRO A 66 28.67 10.96 21.37
N GLU A 67 28.36 12.15 21.89
CA GLU A 67 28.23 13.39 21.14
C GLU A 67 29.56 13.77 20.47
N ILE A 68 29.56 13.89 19.13
CA ILE A 68 30.56 14.67 18.40
C ILE A 68 29.85 15.54 17.36
N THR A 69 29.95 16.85 17.54
CA THR A 69 29.46 17.87 16.61
C THR A 69 30.42 18.00 15.42
N VAL A 70 30.04 17.42 14.28
CA VAL A 70 30.69 17.68 12.98
C VAL A 70 29.68 18.27 12.00
N LYS A 71 29.93 19.51 11.54
CA LYS A 71 29.13 20.18 10.51
C LYS A 71 29.22 19.39 9.20
N LYS A 72 28.16 18.64 8.85
CA LYS A 72 28.06 17.95 7.56
C LYS A 72 27.79 18.93 6.41
N PRO A 73 28.53 18.85 5.28
CA PRO A 73 28.13 19.51 4.05
C PRO A 73 26.80 18.90 3.57
N LYS A 74 25.88 19.75 3.08
CA LYS A 74 24.54 19.36 2.61
C LYS A 74 24.66 18.42 1.40
N ALA A 75 24.62 17.11 1.66
CA ALA A 75 24.37 16.12 0.64
C ALA A 75 22.95 16.32 0.06
N LYS A 76 22.82 16.43 -1.27
CA LYS A 76 21.52 16.29 -1.94
C LYS A 76 20.92 14.95 -1.48
N PRO A 77 19.65 14.89 -1.04
CA PRO A 77 19.07 13.66 -0.56
C PRO A 77 19.13 12.62 -1.69
N ALA A 78 19.75 11.47 -1.41
CA ALA A 78 19.67 10.29 -2.25
C ALA A 78 18.19 10.09 -2.61
N SER A 79 17.89 9.98 -3.91
CA SER A 79 16.52 9.86 -4.41
C SER A 79 15.79 8.79 -3.60
N ALA A 80 14.78 9.19 -2.82
CA ALA A 80 14.01 8.28 -2.00
C ALA A 80 13.51 7.12 -2.89
N ARG A 81 13.89 5.88 -2.53
CA ARG A 81 13.48 4.69 -3.27
C ARG A 81 11.95 4.67 -3.30
N ARG A 82 11.36 4.70 -4.50
CA ARG A 82 9.91 4.62 -4.67
C ARG A 82 9.41 3.28 -4.15
N VAL A 83 8.46 3.32 -3.23
CA VAL A 83 7.79 2.15 -2.65
C VAL A 83 6.38 2.09 -3.22
N TRP A 84 6.00 0.93 -3.76
CA TRP A 84 4.71 0.71 -4.41
C TRP A 84 3.90 -0.33 -3.64
N CYS A 85 2.59 -0.17 -3.61
CA CYS A 85 1.65 -1.25 -3.28
C CYS A 85 0.60 -1.42 -4.36
N CYS A 86 0.07 -2.64 -4.50
CA CYS A 86 -1.14 -2.91 -5.25
C CYS A 86 -2.37 -2.66 -4.37
N PHE A 87 -3.38 -1.99 -4.94
CA PHE A 87 -4.67 -1.81 -4.29
C PHE A 87 -5.80 -1.92 -5.32
N PRO A 88 -6.98 -2.47 -5.00
CA PRO A 88 -8.02 -2.68 -6.01
C PRO A 88 -8.48 -1.37 -6.64
N THR A 89 -8.51 -1.36 -7.97
CA THR A 89 -8.90 -0.18 -8.75
C THR A 89 -10.29 0.31 -8.40
N ALA A 90 -11.22 -0.59 -8.09
CA ALA A 90 -12.58 -0.22 -7.70
C ALA A 90 -12.60 0.59 -6.39
N MET A 91 -11.89 0.12 -5.35
CA MET A 91 -11.82 0.82 -4.06
C MET A 91 -11.04 2.12 -4.11
N CYS A 92 -10.11 2.27 -5.07
CA CYS A 92 -9.50 3.56 -5.32
C CYS A 92 -10.53 4.63 -5.71
N ARG A 93 -11.63 4.22 -6.37
CA ARG A 93 -12.71 5.06 -6.88
C ARG A 93 -13.91 5.15 -5.94
N THR A 94 -14.18 4.12 -5.14
CA THR A 94 -15.27 4.08 -4.16
C THR A 94 -14.72 3.70 -2.78
N SER A 95 -14.17 4.69 -2.08
CA SER A 95 -13.39 4.47 -0.87
C SER A 95 -14.23 4.51 0.41
N VAL A 96 -14.15 3.47 1.23
CA VAL A 96 -14.62 3.44 2.63
C VAL A 96 -13.84 4.35 3.57
N ILE A 97 -12.69 4.83 3.09
CA ILE A 97 -11.74 5.56 3.90
C ILE A 97 -12.03 7.05 3.76
N HIS A 98 -12.25 7.70 4.90
CA HIS A 98 -12.55 9.12 4.95
C HIS A 98 -11.27 9.97 5.10
N PRO A 99 -11.18 11.12 4.42
CA PRO A 99 -10.09 12.09 4.56
C PRO A 99 -10.19 12.88 5.88
N ILE A 100 -10.05 12.18 6.99
CA ILE A 100 -10.16 12.72 8.35
C ILE A 100 -8.90 12.45 9.17
N ASN A 101 -8.61 13.33 10.12
CA ASN A 101 -7.48 13.14 11.02
C ASN A 101 -7.78 11.99 11.99
N ARG A 102 -6.75 11.20 12.33
CA ARG A 102 -6.84 10.07 13.27
C ARG A 102 -7.48 10.44 14.62
N ASN A 103 -7.27 11.67 15.09
CA ASN A 103 -7.73 12.20 16.38
C ASN A 103 -9.12 12.85 16.32
N THR A 104 -9.82 12.79 15.17
CA THR A 104 -11.09 13.49 15.00
C THR A 104 -12.21 12.95 15.89
N PHE A 105 -12.18 11.66 16.22
CA PHE A 105 -13.23 11.00 16.99
C PHE A 105 -12.63 10.30 18.21
N LYS A 106 -13.15 10.61 19.40
CA LYS A 106 -12.89 9.82 20.62
C LYS A 106 -13.54 8.43 20.49
N ASN A 107 -14.82 8.42 20.08
CA ASN A 107 -15.58 7.23 19.74
C ASN A 107 -15.84 7.23 18.24
N ARG A 108 -15.32 6.23 17.53
CA ARG A 108 -15.51 6.12 16.08
C ARG A 108 -16.85 5.45 15.79
N PRO A 109 -17.65 5.98 14.84
CA PRO A 109 -18.83 5.29 14.36
C PRO A 109 -18.48 3.90 13.84
N TYR A 110 -19.40 2.96 14.05
CA TYR A 110 -19.41 1.67 13.39
C TYR A 110 -20.45 1.74 12.28
N TYR A 111 -20.11 1.19 11.12
CA TYR A 111 -20.95 1.18 9.94
C TYR A 111 -21.39 -0.25 9.64
N GLU A 112 -22.62 -0.38 9.17
CA GLU A 112 -23.23 -1.66 8.80
C GLU A 112 -23.72 -1.55 7.35
N ASP A 113 -23.37 -2.54 6.53
CA ASP A 113 -23.85 -2.74 5.16
C ASP A 113 -23.72 -1.53 4.22
N ILE A 114 -22.63 -0.77 4.34
CA ILE A 114 -22.39 0.37 3.43
C ILE A 114 -22.02 -0.17 2.04
N PRO A 115 -22.78 0.17 0.97
CA PRO A 115 -22.47 -0.28 -0.37
C PRO A 115 -21.21 0.42 -0.91
N LEU A 116 -20.21 -0.37 -1.31
CA LEU A 116 -18.95 0.10 -1.90
C LEU A 116 -18.99 0.08 -3.42
N VAL A 117 -19.50 -1.01 -3.99
CA VAL A 117 -19.58 -1.21 -5.43
C VAL A 117 -20.80 -2.05 -5.73
N SER A 118 -21.71 -1.54 -6.55
CA SER A 118 -22.78 -2.34 -7.14
C SER A 118 -22.61 -2.40 -8.66
N ASN A 119 -22.54 -3.61 -9.21
CA ASN A 119 -22.44 -3.84 -10.65
C ASN A 119 -23.15 -5.16 -11.03
N SER A 120 -23.03 -5.56 -12.30
CA SER A 120 -23.70 -6.74 -12.85
C SER A 120 -23.25 -8.07 -12.24
N TRP A 121 -22.07 -8.13 -11.61
CA TRP A 121 -21.56 -9.33 -10.94
C TRP A 121 -21.77 -9.32 -9.42
N GLY A 122 -22.06 -8.16 -8.82
CA GLY A 122 -22.37 -7.99 -7.41
C GLY A 122 -22.14 -6.58 -6.80
N THR A 123 -22.45 -6.51 -5.53
CA THR A 123 -22.45 -5.54 -4.40
C THR A 123 -21.43 -5.72 -3.28
N LEU A 124 -20.28 -5.11 -3.39
CA LEU A 124 -19.38 -5.12 -2.27
C LEU A 124 -19.97 -4.24 -1.16
N THR A 125 -20.27 -4.77 0.03
CA THR A 125 -20.67 -3.96 1.20
C THR A 125 -19.55 -3.93 2.25
N TYR A 126 -19.58 -2.90 3.08
CA TYR A 126 -18.64 -2.69 4.17
C TYR A 126 -19.36 -2.61 5.49
N THR A 127 -18.88 -3.43 6.43
CA THR A 127 -19.30 -3.44 7.81
C THR A 127 -18.06 -3.33 8.68
N GLY A 128 -17.99 -2.30 9.53
CA GLY A 128 -16.79 -2.06 10.31
C GLY A 128 -16.68 -0.64 10.87
N PRO A 129 -15.59 -0.37 11.64
CA PRO A 129 -15.36 0.96 12.19
C PRO A 129 -15.05 1.98 11.09
N LEU A 130 -15.33 3.25 11.34
CA LEU A 130 -14.92 4.33 10.44
C LEU A 130 -13.40 4.34 10.25
N LEU A 131 -12.96 4.18 9.00
CA LEU A 131 -11.55 4.22 8.59
C LEU A 131 -11.13 5.63 8.15
N SER A 132 -9.94 6.04 8.57
CA SER A 132 -9.33 7.33 8.27
C SER A 132 -8.17 7.17 7.29
N THR A 133 -7.70 8.27 6.68
CA THR A 133 -6.50 8.24 5.82
C THR A 133 -5.28 7.63 6.49
N TYR A 134 -5.16 7.75 7.81
CA TYR A 134 -4.09 7.09 8.56
C TYR A 134 -4.22 5.56 8.51
N ASP A 135 -5.46 5.04 8.55
CA ASP A 135 -5.72 3.61 8.42
C ASP A 135 -5.43 3.09 7.00
N GLU A 136 -5.69 3.91 5.99
CA GLU A 136 -5.28 3.63 4.62
C GLU A 136 -3.76 3.58 4.45
N ASP A 137 -3.05 4.55 5.03
CA ASP A 137 -1.59 4.59 4.92
C ASP A 137 -0.97 3.33 5.57
N VAL A 138 -1.53 2.88 6.71
CA VAL A 138 -1.14 1.61 7.35
C VAL A 138 -1.48 0.41 6.46
N LEU A 139 -2.66 0.38 5.84
CA LEU A 139 -3.05 -0.67 4.90
C LEU A 139 -2.10 -0.76 3.70
N PHE A 140 -1.76 0.38 3.10
CA PHE A 140 -0.81 0.42 1.98
C PHE A 140 0.58 -0.02 2.41
N ALA A 141 1.01 0.35 3.62
CA ALA A 141 2.29 -0.11 4.16
C ALA A 141 2.34 -1.63 4.30
N ILE A 142 1.34 -2.25 4.92
CA ILE A 142 1.33 -3.72 5.11
C ILE A 142 1.19 -4.49 3.78
N LEU A 143 0.43 -3.95 2.82
CA LEU A 143 0.36 -4.52 1.46
C LEU A 143 1.71 -4.43 0.75
N SER A 144 2.36 -3.27 0.83
CA SER A 144 3.72 -3.09 0.28
C SER A 144 4.73 -4.02 0.92
N LEU A 145 4.69 -4.23 2.23
CA LEU A 145 5.62 -5.14 2.90
C LEU A 145 5.43 -6.57 2.43
N VAL A 146 4.18 -7.03 2.32
CA VAL A 146 3.88 -8.36 1.76
C VAL A 146 4.28 -8.47 0.29
N GLU A 147 4.19 -7.42 -0.50
CA GLU A 147 4.59 -7.51 -1.92
C GLU A 147 6.10 -7.47 -2.11
N ASN A 148 6.78 -6.59 -1.38
CA ASN A 148 8.17 -6.21 -1.65
C ASN A 148 9.20 -6.91 -0.74
N ASP A 149 8.83 -7.32 0.47
CA ASP A 149 9.73 -7.96 1.42
C ASP A 149 9.52 -9.48 1.43
N VAL A 150 10.06 -10.11 0.38
CA VAL A 150 9.92 -11.54 0.12
C VAL A 150 10.61 -12.40 1.19
N LEU A 151 11.62 -11.87 1.90
CA LEU A 151 12.35 -12.62 2.94
C LEU A 151 11.51 -12.84 4.19
N ASN A 152 10.66 -11.87 4.52
CA ASN A 152 9.82 -11.87 5.71
C ASN A 152 8.39 -12.35 5.42
N ARG A 153 8.16 -12.87 4.21
CA ARG A 153 6.87 -13.33 3.72
C ARG A 153 6.84 -14.84 3.57
N GLU A 154 5.80 -15.43 4.12
CA GLU A 154 5.46 -16.85 3.96
C GLU A 154 4.15 -16.96 3.16
N VAL A 155 4.13 -17.86 2.17
CA VAL A 155 2.89 -18.25 1.49
C VAL A 155 2.28 -19.39 2.28
N ILE A 156 1.05 -19.22 2.73
CA ILE A 156 0.29 -20.23 3.46
C ILE A 156 -0.98 -20.58 2.68
N THR A 157 -1.48 -21.80 2.84
CA THR A 157 -2.76 -22.20 2.25
C THR A 157 -3.81 -22.28 3.35
N MET A 158 -4.95 -21.63 3.13
CA MET A 158 -6.10 -21.62 4.04
C MET A 158 -7.37 -21.78 3.21
N ASP A 159 -8.24 -22.71 3.60
CA ASP A 159 -9.47 -23.04 2.88
C ASP A 159 -9.24 -23.33 1.37
N GLY A 160 -8.13 -24.01 1.06
CA GLY A 160 -7.74 -24.32 -0.32
C GLY A 160 -7.26 -23.12 -1.15
N LYS A 161 -7.09 -21.95 -0.54
CA LYS A 161 -6.62 -20.71 -1.18
C LYS A 161 -5.29 -20.25 -0.61
N ALA A 162 -4.43 -19.73 -1.48
CA ALA A 162 -3.15 -19.17 -1.05
C ALA A 162 -3.36 -17.79 -0.42
N THR A 163 -2.72 -17.55 0.72
CA THR A 163 -2.61 -16.22 1.33
C THR A 163 -1.20 -15.99 1.83
N TYR A 164 -0.94 -14.78 2.29
CA TYR A 164 0.38 -14.33 2.72
C TYR A 164 0.37 -14.03 4.21
N LYS A 165 1.35 -14.61 4.89
CA LYS A 165 1.75 -14.25 6.24
C LYS A 165 3.02 -13.42 6.14
N TYR A 166 3.05 -12.30 6.85
CA TYR A 166 4.25 -11.48 7.01
C TYR A 166 4.70 -11.51 8.46
N THR A 167 6.02 -11.53 8.69
CA THR A 167 6.62 -11.37 10.01
C THR A 167 7.77 -10.38 9.92
N GLY A 168 7.69 -9.26 10.64
CA GLY A 168 8.74 -8.23 10.64
C GLY A 168 8.65 -7.35 11.86
N PHE A 169 9.09 -6.10 11.75
CA PHE A 169 9.04 -5.13 12.84
C PHE A 169 7.98 -4.07 12.56
N ILE A 170 7.28 -3.63 13.60
CA ILE A 170 6.28 -2.56 13.45
C ILE A 170 6.89 -1.24 12.92
N SER A 171 8.17 -0.98 13.22
CA SER A 171 8.91 0.16 12.70
C SER A 171 8.99 0.16 11.17
N GLN A 172 8.98 -1.01 10.52
CA GLN A 172 8.94 -1.10 9.06
C GLN A 172 7.61 -0.57 8.51
N ILE A 173 6.48 -0.86 9.17
CA ILE A 173 5.17 -0.31 8.80
C ILE A 173 5.20 1.21 8.96
N ILE A 174 5.68 1.70 10.11
CA ILE A 174 5.74 3.13 10.42
C ILE A 174 6.61 3.91 9.41
N ARG A 175 7.79 3.39 9.10
CA ARG A 175 8.71 3.97 8.11
C ARG A 175 8.13 3.94 6.70
N THR A 176 7.44 2.87 6.33
CA THR A 176 6.75 2.76 5.02
C THR A 176 5.64 3.80 4.89
N CYS A 177 4.94 4.13 5.98
CA CYS A 177 3.99 5.24 6.02
C CYS A 177 4.64 6.64 5.91
N GLY A 178 5.98 6.74 5.86
CA GLY A 178 6.73 8.00 5.86
C GLY A 178 6.65 8.72 7.21
N LYS A 179 6.59 7.97 8.32
CA LYS A 179 6.56 8.52 9.69
C LYS A 179 7.80 8.10 10.46
N THR A 180 8.17 8.94 11.43
CA THR A 180 9.22 8.63 12.40
C THR A 180 8.65 7.79 13.54
N ASP A 181 9.47 6.87 14.05
CA ASP A 181 9.14 6.01 15.19
C ASP A 181 8.86 6.88 16.43
N GLY A 182 7.85 6.51 17.22
CA GLY A 182 7.47 7.23 18.43
C GLY A 182 6.25 6.60 19.12
N LYS A 183 6.11 6.77 20.44
CA LYS A 183 5.09 6.09 21.26
C LYS A 183 3.66 6.32 20.76
N ASP A 184 3.33 7.55 20.36
CA ASP A 184 2.02 7.91 19.83
C ASP A 184 1.76 7.36 18.42
N ILE A 185 2.82 7.22 17.62
CA ILE A 185 2.74 6.66 16.27
C ILE A 185 2.58 5.14 16.36
N TYR A 186 3.34 4.49 17.23
CA TYR A 186 3.22 3.08 17.56
C TYR A 186 1.80 2.75 18.03
N THR A 187 1.30 3.45 19.06
CA THR A 187 -0.05 3.26 19.59
C THR A 187 -1.12 3.52 18.53
N GLY A 188 -0.92 4.54 17.69
CA GLY A 188 -1.79 4.85 16.56
C GLY A 188 -1.83 3.72 15.52
N THR A 189 -0.67 3.15 15.18
CA THR A 189 -0.52 2.06 14.21
C THR A 189 -1.20 0.80 14.72
N MET A 190 -1.01 0.44 16.00
CA MET A 190 -1.67 -0.72 16.59
C MET A 190 -3.20 -0.55 16.63
N LYS A 191 -3.69 0.64 17.00
CA LYS A 191 -5.13 0.95 16.93
C LYS A 191 -5.68 0.87 15.49
N SER A 192 -4.86 1.24 14.51
CA SER A 192 -5.22 1.14 13.09
C SER A 192 -5.33 -0.31 12.63
N LEU A 193 -4.34 -1.15 12.96
CA LEU A 193 -4.38 -2.58 12.65
C LEU A 193 -5.60 -3.27 13.28
N LYS A 194 -5.93 -2.94 14.54
CA LYS A 194 -7.17 -3.42 15.19
C LYS A 194 -8.43 -3.01 14.41
N ARG A 195 -8.50 -1.78 13.90
CA ARG A 195 -9.63 -1.34 13.06
C ARG A 195 -9.69 -2.07 11.71
N LEU A 196 -8.54 -2.30 11.09
CA LEU A 196 -8.43 -3.05 9.84
C LEU A 196 -8.80 -4.54 10.01
N MET A 197 -8.57 -5.13 11.19
CA MET A 197 -9.07 -6.47 11.52
C MET A 197 -10.61 -6.50 11.65
N GLY A 198 -11.20 -5.44 12.21
CA GLY A 198 -12.66 -5.29 12.32
C GLY A 198 -13.34 -4.75 11.06
N ALA A 199 -12.58 -4.52 9.98
CA ALA A 199 -13.12 -4.12 8.69
C ALA A 199 -13.52 -5.37 7.91
N ILE A 200 -14.83 -5.60 7.83
CA ILE A 200 -15.45 -6.69 7.08
C ILE A 200 -15.85 -6.15 5.71
N VAL A 201 -15.38 -6.84 4.68
CA VAL A 201 -15.76 -6.62 3.30
C VAL A 201 -16.63 -7.80 2.89
N ASP A 202 -17.92 -7.54 2.78
CA ASP A 202 -18.89 -8.54 2.36
C ASP A 202 -18.94 -8.55 0.83
N LYS A 203 -18.52 -9.68 0.24
CA LYS A 203 -18.59 -9.88 -1.20
C LYS A 203 -19.93 -10.52 -1.56
N MET A 204 -20.63 -9.84 -2.48
CA MET A 204 -22.03 -10.05 -2.85
C MET A 204 -22.40 -11.29 -3.66
N GLU A 205 -23.70 -11.56 -3.54
CA GLU A 205 -24.67 -11.93 -4.56
C GLU A 205 -24.18 -11.89 -6.02
N VAL A 206 -23.69 -13.04 -6.50
CA VAL A 206 -23.59 -13.29 -7.94
C VAL A 206 -24.98 -13.58 -8.47
N TYR A 207 -25.50 -12.73 -9.35
CA TYR A 207 -26.79 -12.91 -9.99
C TYR A 207 -26.73 -14.06 -11.02
N GLY A 208 -27.36 -15.19 -10.70
CA GLY A 208 -27.65 -16.24 -11.69
C GLY A 208 -28.90 -15.93 -12.51
N ASN A 209 -28.91 -16.31 -13.79
CA ASN A 209 -30.14 -16.35 -14.59
C ASN A 209 -31.03 -17.48 -14.09
N SER A 210 -32.18 -17.16 -13.49
CA SER A 210 -33.25 -18.12 -13.24
C SER A 210 -34.12 -18.25 -14.48
N ALA A 211 -34.70 -19.44 -14.71
CA ALA A 211 -35.67 -19.71 -15.79
C ALA A 211 -36.89 -18.77 -15.80
N LYS A 212 -37.09 -17.94 -14.76
CA LYS A 212 -38.15 -16.93 -14.63
C LYS A 212 -37.65 -15.46 -14.60
N GLY A 213 -36.43 -15.17 -15.04
CA GLY A 213 -35.90 -13.79 -15.16
C GLY A 213 -35.58 -13.08 -13.83
N LYS A 214 -35.79 -13.73 -12.68
CA LYS A 214 -35.42 -13.19 -11.36
C LYS A 214 -33.96 -13.54 -11.04
N ARG A 215 -33.15 -12.53 -10.75
CA ARG A 215 -31.76 -12.69 -10.31
C ARG A 215 -31.72 -13.44 -8.97
N ARG A 216 -30.94 -14.52 -8.85
CA ARG A 216 -30.74 -15.27 -7.59
C ARG A 216 -29.32 -15.13 -7.11
N ILE A 217 -29.16 -15.01 -5.79
CA ILE A 217 -27.89 -14.95 -5.07
C ILE A 217 -27.21 -16.32 -5.15
N LYS A 218 -26.01 -16.40 -5.73
CA LYS A 218 -25.23 -17.65 -5.82
C LYS A 218 -24.41 -17.97 -4.57
N GLU A 219 -23.87 -16.96 -3.89
CA GLU A 219 -22.93 -17.12 -2.78
C GLU A 219 -22.92 -15.85 -1.92
N HIS A 220 -22.79 -16.00 -0.59
CA HIS A 220 -22.51 -14.92 0.35
C HIS A 220 -21.11 -15.15 0.93
N LEU A 221 -20.20 -14.20 0.74
CA LEU A 221 -18.85 -14.28 1.29
C LEU A 221 -18.63 -13.13 2.27
N ILE A 222 -18.46 -13.48 3.54
CA ILE A 222 -18.17 -12.55 4.63
C ILE A 222 -16.69 -12.71 4.96
N ALA A 223 -15.89 -11.68 4.74
CA ALA A 223 -14.46 -11.74 4.96
C ALA A 223 -13.93 -10.45 5.59
N ASN A 224 -13.08 -10.59 6.61
CA ASN A 224 -12.27 -9.49 7.12
C ASN A 224 -11.09 -9.19 6.19
N LEU A 225 -10.54 -7.98 6.28
CA LEU A 225 -9.35 -7.58 5.53
C LEU A 225 -8.07 -8.24 6.09
N LEU A 226 -7.87 -8.16 7.40
CA LEU A 226 -6.82 -8.87 8.13
C LEU A 226 -7.41 -9.99 8.98
N MET A 227 -6.93 -11.20 8.76
CA MET A 227 -7.37 -12.38 9.50
C MET A 227 -6.75 -12.45 10.89
N LYS A 228 -5.45 -12.14 11.00
CA LYS A 228 -4.72 -12.18 12.27
C LYS A 228 -3.65 -11.10 12.29
N VAL A 229 -3.46 -10.49 13.46
CA VAL A 229 -2.29 -9.66 13.79
C VAL A 229 -1.74 -10.16 15.13
N GLY A 230 -0.47 -10.59 15.14
CA GLY A 230 0.27 -10.95 16.34
C GLY A 230 1.36 -9.93 16.61
N TYR A 231 1.59 -9.58 17.86
CA TYR A 231 2.60 -8.60 18.25
C TYR A 231 3.33 -9.03 19.53
N VAL A 232 4.65 -8.86 19.55
CA VAL A 232 5.52 -9.19 20.68
C VAL A 232 6.14 -7.90 21.22
N GLU A 233 5.64 -7.43 22.37
CA GLU A 233 6.02 -6.15 22.98
C GLU A 233 7.53 -5.99 23.16
N ASN A 234 8.20 -7.00 23.70
CA ASN A 234 9.63 -6.93 24.04
C ASN A 234 10.54 -6.78 22.82
N THR A 235 10.11 -7.25 21.64
CA THR A 235 10.95 -7.26 20.43
C THR A 235 10.45 -6.30 19.36
N GLY A 236 9.26 -5.73 19.51
CA GLY A 236 8.62 -4.94 18.46
C GLY A 236 8.21 -5.76 17.23
N LYS A 237 8.32 -7.09 17.29
CA LYS A 237 7.99 -7.99 16.17
C LYS A 237 6.48 -8.04 15.98
N ILE A 238 6.08 -7.92 14.73
CA ILE A 238 4.69 -7.99 14.30
C ILE A 238 4.55 -9.07 13.23
N SER A 239 3.47 -9.83 13.32
CA SER A 239 3.05 -10.74 12.26
C SER A 239 1.62 -10.42 11.86
N PHE A 240 1.31 -10.54 10.58
CA PHE A 240 -0.06 -10.40 10.11
C PHE A 240 -0.36 -11.33 8.95
N ILE A 241 -1.63 -11.72 8.84
CA ILE A 241 -2.13 -12.62 7.79
C ILE A 241 -3.32 -11.96 7.12
N PHE A 242 -3.30 -11.85 5.80
CA PHE A 242 -4.45 -11.40 5.03
C PHE A 242 -5.48 -12.52 4.92
N ASN A 243 -6.76 -12.15 4.88
CA ASN A 243 -7.79 -13.13 4.57
C ASN A 243 -7.59 -13.63 3.11
N PRO A 244 -7.58 -14.94 2.84
CA PRO A 244 -7.36 -15.48 1.50
C PRO A 244 -8.42 -15.01 0.49
N PHE A 245 -9.69 -14.93 0.89
CA PHE A 245 -10.77 -14.45 0.03
C PHE A 245 -10.59 -12.98 -0.31
N PHE A 246 -10.17 -12.19 0.67
CA PHE A 246 -9.80 -10.80 0.46
C PHE A 246 -8.63 -10.70 -0.50
N TYR A 247 -7.53 -11.40 -0.24
CA TYR A 247 -6.31 -11.31 -1.06
C TYR A 247 -6.56 -11.71 -2.51
N ASP A 248 -7.24 -12.84 -2.75
CA ASP A 248 -7.60 -13.30 -4.09
C ASP A 248 -8.54 -12.31 -4.79
N ALA A 249 -9.59 -11.84 -4.11
CA ALA A 249 -10.52 -10.88 -4.68
C ALA A 249 -9.85 -9.52 -4.96
N PHE A 250 -8.95 -9.07 -4.07
CA PHE A 250 -8.25 -7.80 -4.16
C PHE A 250 -7.17 -7.80 -5.24
N MET A 251 -6.44 -8.90 -5.38
CA MET A 251 -5.37 -9.05 -6.36
C MET A 251 -5.86 -9.63 -7.70
N SER A 252 -7.14 -9.92 -7.85
CA SER A 252 -7.75 -10.41 -9.10
C SER A 252 -7.69 -9.37 -10.24
N LYS A 253 -6.54 -9.29 -10.92
CA LYS A 253 -6.22 -8.64 -12.20
C LYS A 253 -6.60 -7.16 -12.42
N HIS A 254 -7.31 -6.50 -11.52
CA HIS A 254 -7.69 -5.09 -11.61
C HIS A 254 -7.14 -4.30 -10.42
N VAL A 255 -5.82 -4.25 -10.33
CA VAL A 255 -5.10 -3.49 -9.30
C VAL A 255 -4.58 -2.17 -9.85
N THR A 256 -4.54 -1.17 -8.98
CA THR A 256 -3.88 0.11 -9.18
C THR A 256 -2.61 0.11 -8.34
N TYR A 257 -1.47 0.45 -8.96
CA TYR A 257 -0.22 0.65 -8.25
C TYR A 257 -0.16 2.06 -7.67
N ILE A 258 -0.02 2.15 -6.35
CA ILE A 258 0.07 3.41 -5.60
C ILE A 258 1.52 3.63 -5.17
N ASP A 259 2.11 4.76 -5.56
CA ASP A 259 3.41 5.21 -5.02
C ASP A 259 3.20 5.74 -3.59
N ILE A 260 3.61 4.95 -2.61
CA ILE A 260 3.52 5.26 -1.18
C ILE A 260 4.48 6.39 -0.81
N SER A 261 5.66 6.42 -1.43
CA SER A 261 6.67 7.45 -1.19
C SER A 261 6.16 8.82 -1.64
N PHE A 262 5.54 8.90 -2.81
CA PHE A 262 4.87 10.13 -3.26
C PHE A 262 3.71 10.52 -2.33
N ARG A 263 2.83 9.55 -2.02
CA ARG A 263 1.64 9.78 -1.21
C ARG A 263 1.96 10.26 0.20
N SER A 264 2.99 9.70 0.83
CA SER A 264 3.39 10.08 2.20
C SER A 264 3.88 11.53 2.27
N GLY A 265 4.40 12.06 1.15
CA GLY A 265 4.78 13.47 1.00
C GLY A 265 3.63 14.46 0.83
N LEU A 266 2.37 13.99 0.78
CA LEU A 266 1.17 14.82 0.76
C LEU A 266 0.71 15.15 2.18
N ASN A 267 0.41 16.42 2.43
CA ASN A 267 -0.06 16.98 3.68
C ASN A 267 -1.59 16.93 3.78
N SER A 268 -2.31 17.26 2.71
CA SER A 268 -3.77 17.22 2.71
C SER A 268 -4.28 15.79 2.65
N LEU A 269 -5.16 15.45 3.59
CA LEU A 269 -5.86 14.16 3.58
C LEU A 269 -6.76 14.02 2.35
N VAL A 270 -7.30 15.14 1.86
CA VAL A 270 -8.08 15.18 0.63
C VAL A 270 -7.17 15.00 -0.59
N ALA A 271 -5.94 15.55 -0.58
CA ALA A 271 -4.97 15.31 -1.65
C ALA A 271 -4.54 13.84 -1.71
N LYS A 272 -4.39 13.19 -0.56
CA LYS A 272 -4.14 11.74 -0.50
C LYS A 272 -5.28 10.93 -1.13
N SER A 273 -6.53 11.19 -0.75
CA SER A 273 -7.70 10.53 -1.37
C SER A 273 -7.77 10.82 -2.87
N LEU A 274 -7.52 12.07 -3.27
CA LEU A 274 -7.55 12.50 -4.67
C LEU A 274 -6.45 11.82 -5.49
N TYR A 275 -5.24 11.71 -4.94
CA TYR A 275 -4.13 10.99 -5.57
C TYR A 275 -4.50 9.53 -5.87
N ARG A 276 -5.07 8.81 -4.90
CA ARG A 276 -5.54 7.42 -5.11
C ARG A 276 -6.62 7.34 -6.20
N PHE A 277 -7.59 8.25 -6.16
CA PHE A 277 -8.65 8.32 -7.18
C PHE A 277 -8.06 8.53 -8.58
N CYS A 278 -7.20 9.53 -8.73
CA CYS A 278 -6.46 9.84 -9.96
C CYS A 278 -5.67 8.64 -10.48
N GLN A 279 -4.90 7.98 -9.59
CA GLN A 279 -4.05 6.86 -9.95
C GLN A 279 -4.82 5.67 -10.52
N SER A 280 -6.08 5.49 -10.12
CA SER A 280 -6.94 4.40 -10.58
C SER A 280 -7.42 4.52 -12.03
N HIS A 281 -7.30 5.69 -12.64
CA HIS A 281 -7.78 5.91 -14.00
C HIS A 281 -6.69 5.55 -15.01
N THR A 282 -7.08 4.74 -16.00
CA THR A 282 -6.19 4.37 -17.11
C THR A 282 -6.07 5.50 -18.12
N GLN A 283 -7.18 6.17 -18.39
CA GLN A 283 -7.21 7.33 -19.26
C GLN A 283 -6.57 8.54 -18.56
N PRO A 284 -5.83 9.38 -19.29
CA PRO A 284 -5.24 10.61 -18.74
C PRO A 284 -6.30 11.69 -18.50
N LYS A 285 -7.58 11.33 -18.44
CA LYS A 285 -8.73 12.23 -18.34
C LYS A 285 -9.82 11.56 -17.50
N TRP A 286 -10.42 12.33 -16.60
CA TRP A 286 -11.68 11.99 -15.95
C TRP A 286 -12.66 13.16 -16.13
N CYS A 287 -13.91 12.81 -16.45
CA CYS A 287 -15.02 13.75 -16.56
C CYS A 287 -16.15 13.28 -15.65
N GLY A 288 -16.74 14.19 -14.88
CA GLY A 288 -17.89 13.86 -14.04
C GLY A 288 -18.37 15.04 -13.21
N ASP A 289 -19.49 14.84 -12.51
CA ASP A 289 -20.06 15.84 -11.61
C ASP A 289 -19.27 15.95 -10.30
N TRP A 290 -19.31 17.13 -9.68
CA TRP A 290 -18.72 17.38 -8.36
C TRP A 290 -19.20 16.39 -7.29
N THR A 291 -20.47 16.01 -7.32
CA THR A 291 -21.08 15.09 -6.35
C THR A 291 -20.42 13.71 -6.45
N ILE A 292 -20.22 13.22 -7.67
CA ILE A 292 -19.56 11.93 -7.93
C ILE A 292 -18.13 11.95 -7.39
N LEU A 293 -17.39 13.03 -7.63
CA LEU A 293 -16.03 13.16 -7.10
C LEU A 293 -16.03 13.22 -5.57
N ILE A 294 -16.91 14.02 -4.96
CA ILE A 294 -16.99 14.18 -3.50
C ILE A 294 -17.27 12.83 -2.83
N ASP A 295 -18.17 12.04 -3.42
CA ASP A 295 -18.54 10.71 -2.92
C ASP A 295 -17.39 9.71 -3.14
N ALA A 296 -16.72 9.75 -4.30
CA ALA A 296 -15.54 8.94 -4.57
C ALA A 296 -14.36 9.20 -3.60
N LEU A 297 -14.16 10.47 -3.24
CA LEU A 297 -13.15 10.90 -2.26
C LEU A 297 -13.60 10.71 -0.80
N ASN A 298 -14.88 10.37 -0.61
CA ASN A 298 -15.55 10.19 0.67
C ASN A 298 -15.38 11.38 1.63
N ILE A 299 -15.45 12.60 1.09
CA ILE A 299 -15.31 13.84 1.87
C ILE A 299 -16.57 14.06 2.71
N SER A 300 -16.40 14.18 4.03
CA SER A 300 -17.53 14.46 4.93
C SER A 300 -18.29 15.72 4.51
N ARG A 301 -19.60 15.55 4.30
CA ARG A 301 -20.56 16.65 4.09
C ARG A 301 -20.97 17.33 5.38
N ILE A 302 -20.55 16.79 6.53
CA ILE A 302 -20.89 17.29 7.87
C ILE A 302 -19.60 17.77 8.56
N LYS A 303 -19.68 18.93 9.22
CA LYS A 303 -18.60 19.48 10.04
C LYS A 303 -18.54 18.78 11.40
N ARG A 304 -17.47 19.04 12.16
CA ARG A 304 -17.32 18.48 13.53
C ARG A 304 -18.43 18.91 14.48
N ASN A 305 -18.99 20.10 14.30
CA ASN A 305 -20.09 20.62 15.10
C ASN A 305 -21.49 20.14 14.62
N GLY A 306 -21.55 19.14 13.73
CA GLY A 306 -22.82 18.61 13.22
C GLY A 306 -23.45 19.41 12.08
N GLU A 307 -22.92 20.60 11.75
CA GLU A 307 -23.46 21.40 10.66
C GLU A 307 -23.15 20.82 9.28
N LYS A 308 -24.10 20.94 8.35
CA LYS A 308 -23.86 20.66 6.94
C LYS A 308 -22.83 21.64 6.36
N ARG A 309 -21.85 21.11 5.64
CA ARG A 309 -20.89 21.90 4.86
C ARG A 309 -21.58 22.43 3.61
N LYS A 310 -21.34 23.71 3.31
CA LYS A 310 -21.74 24.29 2.02
C LYS A 310 -20.89 23.67 0.90
N LEU A 311 -21.46 23.45 -0.27
CA LEU A 311 -20.76 22.88 -1.42
C LEU A 311 -19.49 23.67 -1.78
N SER A 312 -19.52 25.01 -1.67
CA SER A 312 -18.36 25.88 -1.89
C SER A 312 -17.17 25.55 -0.96
N GLN A 313 -17.44 25.19 0.30
CA GLN A 313 -16.39 24.80 1.24
C GLN A 313 -15.75 23.46 0.84
N ILE A 314 -16.56 22.51 0.36
CA ILE A 314 -16.07 21.21 -0.11
C ILE A 314 -15.25 21.39 -1.39
N LYS A 315 -15.73 22.20 -2.34
CA LYS A 315 -14.99 22.56 -3.57
C LYS A 315 -13.62 23.16 -3.22
N ARG A 316 -13.56 24.09 -2.26
CA ARG A 316 -12.29 24.67 -1.78
C ARG A 316 -11.32 23.63 -1.21
N LEU A 317 -11.81 22.60 -0.51
CA LEU A 317 -10.95 21.52 0.00
C LEU A 317 -10.34 20.70 -1.15
N VAL A 318 -11.13 20.43 -2.19
CA VAL A 318 -10.66 19.73 -3.39
C VAL A 318 -9.69 20.61 -4.18
N GLU A 319 -9.98 21.90 -4.36
CA GLU A 319 -9.09 22.84 -5.03
C GLU A 319 -7.73 22.94 -4.34
N ASN A 320 -7.71 23.03 -3.00
CA ASN A 320 -6.47 23.01 -2.22
C ASN A 320 -5.70 21.70 -2.44
N ALA A 321 -6.39 20.57 -2.48
CA ALA A 321 -5.79 19.27 -2.77
C ALA A 321 -5.21 19.19 -4.20
N VAL A 322 -5.89 19.78 -5.18
CA VAL A 322 -5.41 19.87 -6.56
C VAL A 322 -4.16 20.73 -6.63
N ASN A 323 -4.15 21.89 -5.97
CA ASN A 323 -2.99 22.77 -5.92
C ASN A 323 -1.78 22.06 -5.32
N GLU A 324 -1.97 21.32 -4.22
CA GLU A 324 -0.89 20.52 -3.63
C GLU A 324 -0.35 19.46 -4.62
N LEU A 325 -1.23 18.77 -5.36
CA LEU A 325 -0.79 17.81 -6.38
C LEU A 325 -0.09 18.48 -7.56
N ILE A 326 -0.41 19.74 -7.88
CA ILE A 326 0.31 20.55 -8.88
C ILE A 326 1.69 20.94 -8.35
N GLU A 327 1.79 21.42 -7.11
CA GLU A 327 3.05 21.78 -6.46
C GLU A 327 4.02 20.59 -6.39
N LYS A 328 3.47 19.39 -6.12
CA LYS A 328 4.23 18.13 -6.11
C LYS A 328 4.46 17.55 -7.51
N SER A 329 4.11 18.27 -8.57
CA SER A 329 4.32 17.88 -9.97
C SER A 329 3.63 16.57 -10.40
N TYR A 330 2.56 16.18 -9.71
CA TYR A 330 1.70 15.06 -10.13
C TYR A 330 0.64 15.51 -11.15
N LEU A 331 0.07 16.70 -10.94
CA LEU A 331 -0.81 17.36 -11.90
C LEU A 331 -0.08 18.56 -12.52
N LYS A 332 -0.50 19.01 -13.71
CA LYS A 332 -0.04 20.29 -14.28
C LYS A 332 -1.13 21.33 -14.20
N LYS A 333 -0.72 22.56 -13.90
CA LYS A 333 -1.56 23.75 -13.95
C LYS A 333 -2.06 23.98 -15.37
N GLY A 334 -3.33 24.33 -15.53
CA GLY A 334 -3.95 24.63 -16.83
C GLY A 334 -4.39 23.42 -17.64
N GLU A 335 -3.81 22.24 -17.39
CA GLU A 335 -4.26 20.98 -18.01
C GLU A 335 -5.38 20.30 -17.21
N THR A 336 -5.48 20.60 -15.92
CA THR A 336 -6.58 20.17 -15.06
C THR A 336 -7.65 21.26 -14.98
N CYS A 337 -8.87 20.95 -15.41
CA CYS A 337 -9.99 21.88 -15.39
C CYS A 337 -10.83 21.76 -14.10
N PHE A 338 -10.19 21.43 -12.97
CA PHE A 338 -10.85 21.60 -11.67
C PHE A 338 -11.31 23.05 -11.44
N PHE A 339 -10.64 24.01 -12.09
CA PHE A 339 -10.81 25.45 -11.89
C PHE A 339 -11.70 26.15 -12.93
N ARG A 340 -12.03 25.49 -14.07
CA ARG A 340 -12.92 26.05 -15.10
C ARG A 340 -13.75 24.93 -15.74
N PRO A 341 -14.95 24.65 -15.20
CA PRO A 341 -15.90 23.73 -15.83
C PRO A 341 -16.22 24.19 -17.26
N LYS A 342 -16.27 23.29 -18.25
CA LYS A 342 -16.80 23.61 -19.58
C LYS A 342 -18.32 23.84 -19.53
N HIS A 343 -19.01 23.18 -18.59
CA HIS A 343 -20.42 23.36 -18.25
C HIS A 343 -20.57 23.51 -16.74
N LYS A 344 -21.59 24.22 -16.26
CA LYS A 344 -21.74 24.77 -14.89
C LYS A 344 -21.43 23.80 -13.72
N ASN A 345 -21.48 22.49 -13.94
CA ASN A 345 -21.21 21.45 -12.93
C ASN A 345 -20.21 20.34 -13.36
N GLU A 346 -19.69 20.35 -14.59
CA GLU A 346 -18.79 19.30 -15.05
C GLU A 346 -17.34 19.58 -14.69
N LEU A 347 -16.74 18.67 -13.94
CA LEU A 347 -15.31 18.63 -13.71
C LEU A 347 -14.61 17.93 -14.85
N TYR A 348 -13.50 18.49 -15.28
CA TYR A 348 -12.58 17.84 -16.19
C TYR A 348 -11.19 17.80 -15.54
N VAL A 349 -10.63 16.60 -15.42
CA VAL A 349 -9.35 16.37 -14.76
C VAL A 349 -8.43 15.67 -15.74
N ARG A 350 -7.41 16.37 -16.26
CA ARG A 350 -6.35 15.70 -17.01
C ARG A 350 -5.32 15.14 -16.04
N LEU A 351 -5.32 13.82 -15.94
CA LEU A 351 -4.40 13.04 -15.13
C LEU A 351 -3.12 12.88 -15.92
N LEU A 352 -2.08 13.57 -15.49
CA LEU A 352 -0.77 13.43 -16.10
C LEU A 352 -0.03 12.30 -15.41
N ARG A 353 0.34 11.29 -16.19
CA ARG A 353 1.39 10.38 -15.76
C ARG A 353 2.69 11.09 -16.03
N SER A 354 3.49 11.36 -14.98
CA SER A 354 4.91 11.62 -15.23
C SER A 354 5.45 10.37 -15.93
N SER A 355 6.03 10.58 -17.11
CA SER A 355 6.54 9.55 -18.01
C SER A 355 7.82 8.89 -17.47
N SER A 356 7.79 8.42 -16.22
CA SER A 356 8.90 7.73 -15.56
C SER A 356 8.59 6.29 -15.16
N ALA A 357 7.39 5.78 -15.46
CA ALA A 357 7.08 4.36 -15.34
C ALA A 357 7.20 3.70 -16.72
N GLY A 358 8.43 3.47 -17.16
CA GLY A 358 8.69 2.47 -18.17
C GLY A 358 8.45 1.10 -17.55
N PHE A 359 7.25 0.54 -17.76
CA PHE A 359 7.04 -0.89 -17.61
C PHE A 359 6.37 -1.40 -18.88
N VAL A 360 7.16 -2.15 -19.64
CA VAL A 360 6.74 -2.93 -20.79
C VAL A 360 5.69 -3.93 -20.30
N SER A 361 4.46 -3.82 -20.78
CA SER A 361 3.49 -4.89 -20.66
C SER A 361 4.00 -6.06 -21.50
N GLY A 362 4.49 -7.11 -20.84
CA GLY A 362 4.73 -8.39 -21.49
C GLY A 362 3.40 -8.95 -22.01
N LYS A 363 3.39 -9.31 -23.29
CA LYS A 363 2.34 -10.12 -23.92
C LYS A 363 2.26 -11.50 -23.28
#